data_AF-A0A813GBW9-F1
#
_entry.id   AF-A0A813GBW9-F1
#
_cell.length_a   1.000
_cell.length_b   1.000
_cell.length_c   1.000
_cell.angle_alpha   90.00
_cell.angle_beta   90.00
_cell.angle_gamma   90.00
#
_symmetry.space_group_name_H-M   'P 1'
#
loop_
_entity.id
_entity.type
_entity.pdbx_description
1 polymer ?
#
loop_
_entity_poly.entity_id
_entity_poly.type
_entity_poly.pdbx_seq_one_letter_code
_entity_poly.pdbx_strand_id
1 'polypeptide(L)'
;VKGSLQSDVTHVYTAQRAFAALKSDGSVITWGDPNYGGDSAAVKGSLQSDVTNIYLTNWAFAAVKSDGSVITWGGPSYGGDSATVEGSLQNAVMRIYSTAGAFAAVKSDGSVITWGYLNGGGDSAMEKGSLQRDVTNIYSTNAAFAALKNDCSVITWGDPNNGGDSAAVKGSLQSDVANIFSTQGAFAALKSDGSVITWGDPYYGGDSAAVKDSLQSDVTCIYLTKGAFAALKSDGSVITWGDPNYGGDSAAVKGSLQSDVTHIYSTRWGTMFTSGAFAAVKGDGSVITWGNPAGD
;
A
#
# COMPACT_ATOMS: atom_id res chain seq x y z
N VAL A 1 5.49 12.78 26.53
CA VAL A 1 5.31 14.25 26.56
C VAL A 1 4.06 14.58 27.37
N LYS A 2 4.19 15.22 28.53
CA LYS A 2 3.06 15.88 29.22
C LYS A 2 3.17 17.37 28.87
N GLY A 3 2.29 17.84 28.00
CA GLY A 3 2.23 19.23 27.55
C GLY A 3 1.21 19.35 26.43
N SER A 4 0.43 20.44 26.41
CA SER A 4 -0.49 20.72 25.31
C SER A 4 0.32 20.79 24.01
N LEU A 5 -0.04 19.97 23.02
CA LEU A 5 0.39 20.21 21.65
C LEU A 5 -0.03 21.66 21.35
N GLN A 6 0.92 22.47 20.87
CA GLN A 6 0.67 23.87 20.57
C GLN A 6 -0.54 23.98 19.61
N SER A 7 -1.20 25.14 19.62
CA SER A 7 -2.21 25.47 18.62
C SER A 7 -1.69 25.15 17.21
N ASP A 8 -2.63 24.95 16.29
CA ASP A 8 -2.36 24.91 14.84
C ASP A 8 -1.83 23.57 14.29
N VAL A 9 -1.95 22.47 15.04
CA VAL A 9 -1.79 21.11 14.47
C VAL A 9 -2.91 20.83 13.47
N THR A 10 -2.54 20.46 12.25
CA THR A 10 -3.49 20.09 11.18
C THR A 10 -3.63 18.58 11.03
N HIS A 11 -2.53 17.83 11.21
CA HIS A 11 -2.49 16.38 11.05
C HIS A 11 -1.57 15.74 12.09
N VAL A 12 -1.93 14.54 12.54
CA VAL A 12 -1.08 13.68 13.37
C VAL A 12 -0.84 12.37 12.63
N TYR A 13 0.43 12.00 12.52
CA TYR A 13 0.91 10.80 11.87
C TYR A 13 1.42 9.83 12.93
N THR A 14 1.07 8.56 12.78
CA THR A 14 1.35 7.52 13.79
C THR A 14 2.19 6.40 13.19
N ALA A 15 3.45 6.31 13.60
CA ALA A 15 4.26 5.11 13.43
C ALA A 15 3.98 4.13 14.59
N GLN A 16 4.66 2.98 14.64
CA GLN A 16 4.34 1.92 15.60
C GLN A 16 4.48 2.36 17.07
N ARG A 17 5.48 3.20 17.37
CA ARG A 17 5.78 3.69 18.74
C ARG A 17 6.11 5.18 18.80
N ALA A 18 5.83 5.91 17.73
CA ALA A 18 6.20 7.31 17.58
C ALA A 18 5.13 8.09 16.81
N PHE A 19 5.13 9.40 17.02
CA PHE A 19 4.19 10.32 16.43
C PHE A 19 4.93 11.51 15.81
N ALA A 20 4.37 12.04 14.74
CA ALA A 20 4.71 13.35 14.19
C ALA A 20 3.43 14.16 14.00
N ALA A 21 3.45 15.45 14.35
CA ALA A 21 2.36 16.36 14.05
C ALA A 21 2.82 17.45 13.08
N LEU A 22 2.05 17.63 12.01
CA LEU A 22 2.23 18.70 11.04
C LEU A 22 1.36 19.90 11.45
N LYS A 23 1.99 21.06 11.58
CA LYS A 23 1.32 22.33 11.92
C LYS A 23 0.95 23.12 10.65
N SER A 24 0.04 24.07 10.78
CA SER A 24 -0.44 24.89 9.64
C SER A 24 0.62 25.82 9.05
N ASP A 25 1.70 26.09 9.80
CA ASP A 25 2.88 26.84 9.34
C ASP A 25 3.90 25.97 8.59
N GLY A 26 3.62 24.68 8.41
CA GLY A 26 4.51 23.72 7.77
C GLY A 26 5.63 23.21 8.68
N SER A 27 5.61 23.52 9.98
CA SER A 27 6.56 22.96 10.95
C SER A 27 6.10 21.58 11.48
N VAL A 28 7.05 20.77 11.94
CA VAL A 28 6.80 19.42 12.46
C VAL A 28 7.32 19.27 13.88
N ILE A 29 6.50 18.67 14.74
CA ILE A 29 6.91 18.24 16.08
C ILE A 29 6.77 16.72 16.22
N THR A 30 7.66 16.08 16.97
CA THR A 30 7.69 14.63 17.14
C THR A 30 7.71 14.25 18.61
N TRP A 31 7.18 13.06 18.92
CA TRP A 31 7.26 12.46 20.25
C TRP A 31 7.11 10.94 20.19
N GLY A 32 7.62 10.24 21.20
CA GLY A 32 7.52 8.78 21.32
C GLY A 32 8.89 8.13 21.47
N ASP A 33 9.02 6.88 21.02
CA ASP A 33 10.29 6.15 21.03
C ASP A 33 11.25 6.73 19.97
N PRO A 34 12.44 7.23 20.36
CA PRO A 34 13.43 7.79 19.43
C PRO A 34 13.83 6.82 18.30
N ASN A 35 13.90 5.52 18.58
CA ASN A 35 14.27 4.51 17.58
C ASN A 35 13.20 4.31 16.49
N TYR A 36 12.01 4.87 16.70
CA TYR A 36 10.87 4.82 15.79
C TYR A 36 10.57 6.19 15.18
N GLY A 37 11.44 7.18 15.38
CA GLY A 37 11.27 8.56 14.91
C GLY A 37 10.54 9.50 15.88
N GLY A 38 10.43 9.11 17.15
CA GLY A 38 9.88 9.95 18.22
C GLY A 38 10.78 11.11 18.64
N ASP A 39 12.02 11.17 18.12
CA ASP A 39 12.96 12.28 18.26
C ASP A 39 13.46 12.70 16.88
N SER A 40 13.26 13.98 16.52
CA SER A 40 13.72 14.59 15.28
C SER A 40 14.75 15.72 15.51
N ALA A 41 15.39 15.77 16.68
CA ALA A 41 16.34 16.83 17.04
C ALA A 41 17.47 17.02 16.01
N ALA A 42 17.97 15.92 15.42
CA ALA A 42 19.02 15.94 14.40
C ALA A 42 18.62 16.69 13.12
N VAL A 43 17.33 16.73 12.79
CA VAL A 43 16.78 17.36 11.57
C VAL A 43 15.85 18.54 11.88
N LYS A 44 15.83 19.00 13.15
CA LYS A 44 14.89 20.03 13.63
C LYS A 44 14.95 21.31 12.80
N GLY A 45 16.14 21.72 12.35
CA GLY A 45 16.31 22.91 11.51
C GLY A 45 15.59 22.81 10.16
N SER A 46 15.50 21.61 9.60
CA SER A 46 14.84 21.35 8.31
C SER A 46 13.33 21.15 8.42
N LEU A 47 12.80 21.04 9.65
CA LEU A 47 11.39 20.79 9.96
C LEU A 47 10.67 22.03 10.54
N GLN A 48 11.23 23.23 10.35
CA GLN A 48 10.67 24.48 10.90
C GLN A 48 9.61 25.13 10.01
N SER A 49 9.53 24.75 8.74
CA SER A 49 8.59 25.31 7.76
C SER A 49 8.51 24.42 6.52
N ASP A 50 7.55 24.74 5.66
CA ASP A 50 7.41 24.24 4.28
C ASP A 50 7.13 22.75 4.13
N VAL A 51 6.96 21.98 5.22
CA VAL A 51 6.50 20.60 5.13
C VAL A 51 5.05 20.60 4.69
N THR A 52 4.76 19.81 3.65
CA THR A 52 3.40 19.68 3.09
C THR A 52 2.77 18.33 3.42
N ASN A 53 3.58 17.28 3.53
CA ASN A 53 3.13 15.93 3.83
C ASN A 53 4.19 15.15 4.61
N ILE A 54 3.74 14.20 5.43
CA ILE A 54 4.59 13.24 6.13
C ILE A 54 4.16 11.83 5.75
N TYR A 55 5.14 11.00 5.44
CA TYR A 55 5.00 9.57 5.15
C TYR A 55 5.75 8.76 6.19
N LEU A 56 5.35 7.51 6.39
CA LEU A 56 5.88 6.70 7.48
C LEU A 56 6.04 5.23 7.09
N THR A 57 7.13 4.64 7.55
CA THR A 57 7.25 3.19 7.78
C THR A 57 6.85 2.90 9.22
N ASN A 58 6.95 1.65 9.68
CA ASN A 58 6.69 1.36 11.09
C ASN A 58 7.71 2.02 12.04
N TRP A 59 8.91 2.36 11.54
CA TRP A 59 10.06 2.81 12.35
C TRP A 59 10.65 4.18 11.94
N ALA A 60 10.22 4.77 10.84
CA ALA A 60 10.79 6.01 10.33
C ALA A 60 9.75 6.90 9.65
N PHE A 61 10.12 8.16 9.47
CA PHE A 61 9.31 9.18 8.80
C PHE A 61 10.09 9.83 7.66
N ALA A 62 9.34 10.29 6.65
CA ALA A 62 9.83 11.10 5.54
C ALA A 62 8.88 12.28 5.32
N ALA A 63 9.35 13.51 5.51
CA ALA A 63 8.61 14.73 5.26
C ALA A 63 8.92 15.27 3.86
N VAL A 64 7.89 15.55 3.06
CA VAL A 64 8.01 16.20 1.75
C VAL A 64 7.76 17.70 1.92
N LYS A 65 8.71 18.51 1.48
CA LYS A 65 8.63 19.98 1.50
C LYS A 65 7.97 20.53 0.23
N SER A 66 7.57 21.80 0.26
CA SER A 66 6.88 22.49 -0.85
C SER A 66 7.73 22.62 -2.13
N ASP A 67 9.05 22.58 -2.00
CA ASP A 67 10.02 22.54 -3.10
C ASP A 67 10.27 21.11 -3.65
N GLY A 68 9.61 20.11 -3.06
CA GLY A 68 9.79 18.70 -3.39
C GLY A 68 11.06 18.07 -2.82
N SER A 69 11.71 18.71 -1.85
CA SER A 69 12.79 18.08 -1.08
C SER A 69 12.23 17.14 0.00
N VAL A 70 13.01 16.14 0.42
CA VAL A 70 12.61 15.17 1.45
C VAL A 70 13.55 15.20 2.64
N ILE A 71 12.98 15.26 3.85
CA ILE A 71 13.70 15.15 5.12
C ILE A 71 13.28 13.85 5.80
N THR A 72 14.25 13.02 6.20
CA THR A 72 14.01 11.71 6.82
C THR A 72 14.52 11.69 8.26
N TRP A 73 13.88 10.90 9.12
CA TRP A 73 14.33 10.62 10.50
C TRP A 73 13.72 9.34 11.05
N GLY A 74 14.28 8.84 12.16
CA GLY A 74 13.85 7.61 12.82
C GLY A 74 14.82 6.45 12.59
N GLY A 75 14.32 5.21 12.58
CA GLY A 75 15.12 4.01 12.43
C GLY A 75 15.97 4.02 11.15
N PRO A 76 17.32 4.08 11.23
CA PRO A 76 18.17 4.28 10.05
C PRO A 76 17.96 3.22 8.97
N SER A 77 17.97 1.95 9.36
CA SER A 77 17.76 0.81 8.44
C SER A 77 16.34 0.67 7.91
N TYR A 78 15.40 1.52 8.35
CA TYR A 78 13.98 1.49 7.98
C TYR A 78 13.52 2.78 7.30
N GLY A 79 14.48 3.55 6.76
CA GLY A 79 14.23 4.75 5.97
C GLY A 79 14.49 6.06 6.71
N GLY A 80 14.95 6.01 7.96
CA GLY A 80 15.36 7.19 8.73
C GLY A 80 16.71 7.76 8.30
N ASP A 81 17.54 6.97 7.60
CA ASP A 81 18.75 7.41 6.92
C ASP A 81 18.55 7.31 5.40
N SER A 82 18.69 8.44 4.70
CA SER A 82 18.61 8.54 3.25
C SER A 82 19.87 9.11 2.62
N ALA A 83 21.02 9.09 3.31
CA ALA A 83 22.27 9.71 2.84
C ALA A 83 22.73 9.16 1.48
N THR A 84 22.49 7.87 1.21
CA THR A 84 22.87 7.22 -0.07
C THR A 84 22.07 7.73 -1.27
N VAL A 85 20.91 8.34 -1.04
CA VAL A 85 20.00 8.85 -2.09
C VAL A 85 19.69 10.34 -1.93
N GLU A 86 20.36 11.03 -0.99
CA GLU A 86 20.07 12.41 -0.59
C GLU A 86 20.03 13.35 -1.79
N GLY A 87 21.01 13.25 -2.70
CA GLY A 87 21.08 14.09 -3.90
C GLY A 87 19.89 13.92 -4.84
N SER A 88 19.25 12.74 -4.85
CA SER A 88 18.05 12.46 -5.65
C SER A 88 16.76 12.93 -4.99
N LEU A 89 16.80 13.24 -3.69
CA LEU A 89 15.67 13.66 -2.86
C LEU A 89 15.61 15.17 -2.59
N GLN A 90 16.45 15.98 -3.26
CA GLN A 90 16.51 17.43 -3.03
C GLN A 90 15.46 18.26 -3.79
N ASN A 91 14.75 17.66 -4.74
CA ASN A 91 13.74 18.35 -5.53
C ASN A 91 12.79 17.38 -6.23
N ALA A 92 11.64 17.90 -6.64
CA ALA A 92 10.71 17.27 -7.56
C ALA A 92 10.09 15.95 -7.06
N VAL A 93 10.23 15.59 -5.78
CA VAL A 93 9.45 14.48 -5.18
C VAL A 93 8.01 14.94 -5.05
N MET A 94 7.09 14.17 -5.64
CA MET A 94 5.66 14.48 -5.60
C MET A 94 4.91 13.65 -4.59
N ARG A 95 5.33 12.40 -4.41
CA ARG A 95 4.68 11.47 -3.50
C ARG A 95 5.66 10.41 -3.03
N ILE A 96 5.49 9.97 -1.79
CA ILE A 96 6.20 8.83 -1.23
C ILE A 96 5.19 7.72 -0.95
N TYR A 97 5.64 6.49 -1.17
CA TYR A 97 4.93 5.26 -0.84
C TYR A 97 5.79 4.46 0.13
N SER A 98 5.15 3.63 0.95
CA SER A 98 5.82 2.96 2.05
C SER A 98 5.39 1.50 2.14
N THR A 99 6.37 0.62 2.34
CA THR A 99 6.12 -0.69 2.97
C THR A 99 6.25 -0.54 4.49
N ALA A 100 6.23 -1.65 5.23
CA ALA A 100 6.48 -1.62 6.67
C ALA A 100 7.88 -1.06 7.02
N GLY A 101 8.85 -1.13 6.11
CA GLY A 101 10.25 -0.79 6.39
C GLY A 101 11.00 -0.02 5.31
N ALA A 102 10.41 0.27 4.16
CA ALA A 102 11.07 0.99 3.06
C ALA A 102 10.18 2.07 2.47
N PHE A 103 10.81 3.02 1.77
CA PHE A 103 10.17 4.10 1.04
C PHE A 103 10.46 4.00 -0.46
N ALA A 104 9.50 4.45 -1.26
CA ALA A 104 9.64 4.69 -2.68
C ALA A 104 9.08 6.08 -3.02
N ALA A 105 9.93 7.02 -3.42
CA ALA A 105 9.56 8.36 -3.85
C ALA A 105 9.34 8.40 -5.36
N VAL A 106 8.18 8.88 -5.80
CA VAL A 106 7.90 9.18 -7.21
C VAL A 106 8.15 10.66 -7.46
N LYS A 107 9.00 10.95 -8.44
CA LYS A 107 9.33 12.31 -8.88
C LYS A 107 8.37 12.80 -9.97
N SER A 108 8.39 14.10 -10.25
CA SER A 108 7.53 14.73 -11.27
C SER A 108 7.76 14.22 -12.71
N ASP A 109 8.91 13.64 -13.00
CA ASP A 109 9.23 12.98 -14.28
C ASP A 109 8.82 11.49 -14.32
N GLY A 110 8.21 10.99 -13.24
CA GLY A 110 7.82 9.59 -13.09
C GLY A 110 8.99 8.66 -12.77
N SER A 111 10.18 9.18 -12.43
CA SER A 111 11.28 8.36 -11.90
C SER A 111 11.03 7.99 -10.43
N VAL A 112 11.58 6.86 -10.00
CA VAL A 112 11.43 6.33 -8.63
C VAL A 112 12.77 6.23 -7.92
N ILE A 113 12.81 6.73 -6.69
CA ILE A 113 13.96 6.61 -5.77
C ILE A 113 13.52 5.77 -4.57
N THR A 114 14.28 4.74 -4.22
CA THR A 114 13.99 3.82 -3.10
C THR A 114 15.06 3.91 -2.02
N TRP A 115 14.67 3.74 -0.76
CA TRP A 115 15.58 3.64 0.38
C TRP A 115 14.92 2.97 1.58
N GLY A 116 15.71 2.64 2.60
CA GLY A 116 15.26 1.97 3.82
C GLY A 116 15.60 0.48 3.82
N TYR A 117 14.71 -0.35 4.36
CA TYR A 117 14.99 -1.76 4.56
C TYR A 117 15.14 -2.49 3.22
N LEU A 118 16.36 -2.99 2.95
CA LEU A 118 16.75 -3.58 1.66
C LEU A 118 15.73 -4.62 1.15
N ASN A 119 15.48 -5.65 1.97
CA ASN A 119 14.55 -6.73 1.60
C ASN A 119 13.09 -6.28 1.58
N GLY A 120 12.75 -5.14 2.17
CA GLY A 120 11.39 -4.58 2.19
C GLY A 120 11.09 -3.64 1.03
N GLY A 121 11.93 -3.61 -0.01
CA GLY A 121 11.81 -2.71 -1.17
C GLY A 121 12.67 -1.45 -1.11
N GLY A 122 13.62 -1.38 -0.16
CA GLY A 122 14.58 -0.28 -0.05
C GLY A 122 15.72 -0.33 -1.08
N ASP A 123 15.83 -1.44 -1.82
CA ASP A 123 16.72 -1.59 -2.97
C ASP A 123 15.89 -1.96 -4.21
N SER A 124 16.07 -1.20 -5.28
CA SER A 124 15.46 -1.42 -6.61
C SER A 124 16.50 -1.31 -7.72
N ALA A 125 17.76 -1.67 -7.44
CA ALA A 125 18.87 -1.55 -8.39
C ALA A 125 18.67 -2.40 -9.65
N MET A 126 18.03 -3.57 -9.50
CA MET A 126 17.73 -4.49 -10.59
C MET A 126 16.66 -3.94 -11.55
N GLU A 127 15.77 -3.08 -11.05
CA GLU A 127 14.66 -2.47 -11.77
C GLU A 127 14.97 -1.04 -12.23
N LYS A 128 16.19 -0.54 -11.97
CA LYS A 128 16.60 0.84 -12.27
C LYS A 128 16.34 1.24 -13.72
N GLY A 129 16.46 0.33 -14.67
CA GLY A 129 16.14 0.58 -16.09
C GLY A 129 14.68 0.94 -16.31
N SER A 130 13.77 0.28 -15.59
CA SER A 130 12.32 0.42 -15.75
C SER A 130 11.70 1.50 -14.86
N LEU A 131 12.39 1.91 -13.80
CA LEU A 131 11.96 2.93 -12.83
C LEU A 131 12.50 4.34 -13.10
N GLN A 132 13.07 4.57 -14.28
CA GLN A 132 13.66 5.87 -14.65
C GLN A 132 12.65 6.93 -15.05
N ARG A 133 11.41 6.55 -15.38
CA ARG A 133 10.35 7.44 -15.85
C ARG A 133 9.01 6.72 -15.96
N ASP A 134 7.97 7.50 -16.21
CA ASP A 134 6.63 7.05 -16.59
C ASP A 134 5.89 6.22 -15.52
N VAL A 135 6.39 6.15 -14.28
CA VAL A 135 5.62 5.60 -13.14
C VAL A 135 4.55 6.60 -12.73
N THR A 136 3.30 6.13 -12.64
CA THR A 136 2.13 6.96 -12.29
C THR A 136 1.66 6.72 -10.87
N ASN A 137 1.72 5.47 -10.41
CA ASN A 137 1.29 5.08 -9.08
C ASN A 137 2.12 3.91 -8.56
N ILE A 138 2.26 3.81 -7.25
CA ILE A 138 2.90 2.67 -6.59
C ILE A 138 1.91 2.08 -5.59
N TYR A 139 1.88 0.75 -5.54
CA TYR A 139 1.11 -0.04 -4.60
C TYR A 139 2.06 -0.83 -3.73
N SER A 140 1.67 -1.11 -2.50
CA SER A 140 2.54 -1.73 -1.50
C SER A 140 1.84 -2.87 -0.78
N THR A 141 2.57 -3.95 -0.56
CA THR A 141 2.32 -4.93 0.50
C THR A 141 3.13 -4.53 1.74
N ASN A 142 3.23 -5.40 2.74
CA ASN A 142 4.07 -5.14 3.92
C ASN A 142 5.56 -5.05 3.58
N ALA A 143 6.03 -5.66 2.49
CA ALA A 143 7.46 -5.76 2.17
C ALA A 143 7.81 -5.69 0.67
N ALA A 144 6.84 -5.43 -0.21
CA ALA A 144 7.09 -5.26 -1.64
C ALA A 144 6.30 -4.10 -2.23
N PHE A 145 6.74 -3.67 -3.41
CA PHE A 145 6.13 -2.63 -4.21
C PHE A 145 5.75 -3.14 -5.59
N ALA A 146 4.69 -2.57 -6.16
CA ALA A 146 4.31 -2.69 -7.56
C ALA A 146 4.06 -1.30 -8.14
N ALA A 147 4.87 -0.88 -9.11
CA ALA A 147 4.70 0.38 -9.84
C ALA A 147 3.85 0.15 -11.09
N LEU A 148 2.78 0.92 -11.23
CA LEU A 148 1.99 1.02 -12.46
C LEU A 148 2.56 2.16 -13.32
N LYS A 149 2.80 1.87 -14.60
CA LYS A 149 3.37 2.82 -15.57
C LYS A 149 2.29 3.37 -16.52
N ASN A 150 2.61 4.47 -17.21
CA ASN A 150 1.75 5.11 -18.23
C ASN A 150 1.37 4.17 -19.39
N ASP A 151 2.21 3.19 -19.70
CA ASP A 151 1.97 2.16 -20.72
C ASP A 151 1.13 0.98 -20.20
N CYS A 152 0.54 1.12 -19.01
CA CYS A 152 -0.24 0.09 -18.33
C CYS A 152 0.54 -1.19 -18.02
N SER A 153 1.88 -1.12 -17.99
CA SER A 153 2.75 -2.19 -17.50
C SER A 153 3.03 -2.05 -16.00
N VAL A 154 3.45 -3.16 -15.38
CA VAL A 154 3.76 -3.22 -13.95
C VAL A 154 5.20 -3.69 -13.72
N ILE A 155 5.90 -2.99 -12.82
CA ILE A 155 7.23 -3.35 -12.34
C ILE A 155 7.14 -3.64 -10.84
N THR A 156 7.70 -4.76 -10.38
CA THR A 156 7.68 -5.15 -8.96
C THR A 156 9.09 -5.24 -8.39
N TRP A 157 9.24 -4.96 -7.10
CA TRP A 157 10.48 -5.15 -6.35
C TRP A 157 10.22 -5.28 -4.85
N GLY A 158 11.23 -5.70 -4.09
CA GLY A 158 11.14 -5.99 -2.64
C GLY A 158 11.12 -7.48 -2.35
N ASP A 159 10.52 -7.88 -1.22
CA ASP A 159 10.52 -9.27 -0.77
C ASP A 159 9.77 -10.17 -1.77
N PRO A 160 10.43 -11.18 -2.37
CA PRO A 160 9.80 -12.11 -3.30
C PRO A 160 8.55 -12.79 -2.74
N ASN A 161 8.55 -13.16 -1.45
CA ASN A 161 7.44 -13.85 -0.81
C ASN A 161 6.25 -12.92 -0.55
N ASN A 162 6.45 -11.59 -0.60
CA ASN A 162 5.40 -10.59 -0.43
C ASN A 162 5.02 -9.89 -1.76
N GLY A 163 5.36 -10.50 -2.90
CA GLY A 163 5.02 -10.00 -4.23
C GLY A 163 6.08 -9.13 -4.91
N GLY A 164 7.31 -9.10 -4.38
CA GLY A 164 8.45 -8.45 -5.04
C GLY A 164 8.88 -9.17 -6.32
N ASP A 165 8.65 -10.48 -6.41
CA ASP A 165 8.88 -11.28 -7.61
C ASP A 165 7.55 -11.57 -8.32
N SER A 166 7.42 -11.07 -9.54
CA SER A 166 6.29 -11.32 -10.44
C SER A 166 6.67 -12.13 -11.68
N ALA A 167 7.82 -12.83 -11.67
CA ALA A 167 8.36 -13.51 -12.86
C ALA A 167 7.38 -14.52 -13.47
N ALA A 168 6.63 -15.24 -12.63
CA ALA A 168 5.64 -16.23 -13.06
C ALA A 168 4.47 -15.62 -13.86
N VAL A 169 4.16 -14.34 -13.65
CA VAL A 169 3.05 -13.62 -14.30
C VAL A 169 3.52 -12.45 -15.16
N LYS A 170 4.84 -12.32 -15.38
CA LYS A 170 5.46 -11.16 -16.05
C LYS A 170 4.83 -10.86 -17.40
N GLY A 171 4.54 -11.89 -18.20
CA GLY A 171 3.91 -11.71 -19.53
C GLY A 171 2.52 -11.07 -19.46
N SER A 172 1.76 -11.33 -18.40
CA SER A 172 0.41 -10.76 -18.21
C SER A 172 0.44 -9.32 -17.68
N LEU A 173 1.58 -8.86 -17.17
CA LEU A 173 1.81 -7.54 -16.57
C LEU A 173 2.51 -6.54 -17.51
N GLN A 174 2.70 -6.90 -18.79
CA GLN A 174 3.37 -6.04 -19.77
C GLN A 174 2.47 -4.94 -20.36
N SER A 175 1.16 -5.06 -20.22
CA SER A 175 0.17 -4.10 -20.73
C SER A 175 -1.19 -4.30 -20.09
N ASP A 176 -2.09 -3.34 -20.34
CA ASP A 176 -3.53 -3.40 -20.07
C ASP A 176 -3.91 -3.51 -18.59
N VAL A 177 -2.97 -3.31 -17.66
CA VAL A 177 -3.30 -3.20 -16.23
C VAL A 177 -3.95 -1.84 -15.97
N ALA A 178 -5.21 -1.87 -15.52
CA ALA A 178 -5.98 -0.66 -15.22
C ALA A 178 -5.79 -0.23 -13.76
N ASN A 179 -5.71 -1.19 -12.82
CA ASN A 179 -5.54 -0.90 -11.40
C ASN A 179 -4.87 -2.07 -10.67
N ILE A 180 -4.25 -1.80 -9.52
CA ILE A 180 -3.63 -2.81 -8.66
C ILE A 180 -4.22 -2.69 -7.27
N PHE A 181 -4.42 -3.84 -6.63
CA PHE A 181 -4.93 -3.99 -5.28
C PHE A 181 -3.94 -4.82 -4.49
N SER A 182 -3.74 -4.48 -3.21
CA SER A 182 -2.80 -5.19 -2.35
C SER A 182 -3.41 -5.58 -1.02
N THR A 183 -3.16 -6.82 -0.61
CA THR A 183 -3.29 -7.28 0.78
C THR A 183 -1.97 -7.05 1.50
N GLN A 184 -1.80 -7.61 2.70
CA GLN A 184 -0.54 -7.52 3.43
C GLN A 184 0.63 -8.23 2.75
N GLY A 185 0.38 -9.24 1.91
CA GLY A 185 1.43 -10.07 1.30
C GLY A 185 1.25 -10.36 -0.20
N ALA A 186 0.14 -9.96 -0.81
CA ALA A 186 -0.13 -10.26 -2.21
C ALA A 186 -0.72 -9.08 -2.98
N PHE A 187 -0.65 -9.18 -4.30
CA PHE A 187 -1.23 -8.22 -5.24
C PHE A 187 -2.25 -8.91 -6.16
N ALA A 188 -3.22 -8.11 -6.61
CA ALA A 188 -4.14 -8.43 -7.68
C ALA A 188 -4.19 -7.26 -8.66
N ALA A 189 -3.85 -7.49 -9.93
CA ALA A 189 -4.00 -6.53 -11.02
C ALA A 189 -5.32 -6.76 -11.74
N LEU A 190 -6.17 -5.74 -11.79
CA LEU A 190 -7.36 -5.71 -12.64
C LEU A 190 -6.97 -5.16 -14.01
N LYS A 191 -7.20 -5.94 -15.05
CA LYS A 191 -6.95 -5.55 -16.44
C LYS A 191 -8.15 -4.85 -17.07
N SER A 192 -7.91 -4.13 -18.16
CA SER A 192 -8.95 -3.38 -18.89
C SER A 192 -10.02 -4.28 -19.53
N ASP A 193 -9.70 -5.55 -19.79
CA ASP A 193 -10.64 -6.58 -20.28
C ASP A 193 -11.47 -7.24 -19.16
N GLY A 194 -11.29 -6.80 -17.91
CA GLY A 194 -11.97 -7.37 -16.74
C GLY A 194 -11.36 -8.68 -16.24
N SER A 195 -10.20 -9.10 -16.75
CA SER A 195 -9.43 -10.22 -16.19
C SER A 195 -8.61 -9.78 -14.98
N VAL A 196 -8.29 -10.73 -14.09
CA VAL A 196 -7.49 -10.48 -12.87
C VAL A 196 -6.26 -11.36 -12.84
N ILE A 197 -5.10 -10.76 -12.59
CA ILE A 197 -3.81 -11.44 -12.41
C ILE A 197 -3.35 -11.27 -10.97
N THR A 198 -2.98 -12.37 -10.31
CA THR A 198 -2.55 -12.39 -8.90
C THR A 198 -1.10 -12.85 -8.77
N TRP A 199 -0.40 -12.34 -7.76
CA TRP A 199 0.96 -12.79 -7.39
C TRP A 199 1.30 -12.38 -5.95
N GLY A 200 2.39 -12.93 -5.41
CA GLY A 200 2.86 -12.71 -4.04
C GLY A 200 2.51 -13.90 -3.14
N ASP A 201 2.35 -13.64 -1.84
CA ASP A 201 2.12 -14.69 -0.84
C ASP A 201 0.83 -15.46 -1.17
N PRO A 202 0.91 -16.79 -1.44
CA PRO A 202 -0.27 -17.61 -1.75
C PRO A 202 -1.36 -17.52 -0.69
N TYR A 203 -0.99 -17.47 0.59
CA TYR A 203 -1.91 -17.44 1.71
C TYR A 203 -2.68 -16.12 1.80
N TYR A 204 -2.06 -15.00 1.39
CA TYR A 204 -2.70 -13.68 1.37
C TYR A 204 -3.38 -13.34 0.02
N GLY A 205 -3.60 -14.34 -0.83
CA GLY A 205 -4.32 -14.20 -2.10
C GLY A 205 -3.44 -14.05 -3.34
N GLY A 206 -2.13 -14.35 -3.23
CA GLY A 206 -1.21 -14.43 -4.37
C GLY A 206 -1.44 -15.65 -5.25
N ASP A 207 -2.14 -16.67 -4.74
CA ASP A 207 -2.62 -17.82 -5.51
C ASP A 207 -4.14 -17.74 -5.65
N SER A 208 -4.61 -17.62 -6.90
CA SER A 208 -6.03 -17.65 -7.25
C SER A 208 -6.38 -18.83 -8.17
N ALA A 209 -5.58 -19.90 -8.18
CA ALA A 209 -5.78 -21.06 -9.06
C ALA A 209 -7.17 -21.70 -8.90
N ALA A 210 -7.68 -21.77 -7.68
CA ALA A 210 -8.99 -22.35 -7.37
C ALA A 210 -10.18 -21.57 -7.98
N VAL A 211 -9.99 -20.29 -8.30
CA VAL A 211 -11.03 -19.41 -8.86
C VAL A 211 -10.63 -18.83 -10.22
N LYS A 212 -9.55 -19.33 -10.83
CA LYS A 212 -8.92 -18.77 -12.04
C LYS A 212 -9.92 -18.57 -13.16
N ASP A 213 -10.76 -19.55 -13.43
CA ASP A 213 -11.74 -19.50 -14.54
C ASP A 213 -12.81 -18.43 -14.32
N SER A 214 -13.11 -18.08 -13.07
CA SER A 214 -14.07 -17.03 -12.75
C SER A 214 -13.48 -15.61 -12.87
N LEU A 215 -12.15 -15.50 -12.94
CA LEU A 215 -11.37 -14.25 -12.98
C LEU A 215 -10.83 -13.91 -14.38
N GLN A 216 -11.25 -14.64 -15.42
CA GLN A 216 -10.78 -14.42 -16.80
C GLN A 216 -11.46 -13.23 -17.50
N SER A 217 -12.60 -12.76 -17.00
CA SER A 217 -13.36 -11.66 -17.58
C SER A 217 -14.39 -11.09 -16.60
N ASP A 218 -14.98 -9.96 -16.98
CA ASP A 218 -16.17 -9.35 -16.37
C ASP A 218 -16.01 -8.85 -14.94
N VAL A 219 -14.81 -8.86 -14.37
CA VAL A 219 -14.54 -8.21 -13.09
C VAL A 219 -14.57 -6.69 -13.28
N THR A 220 -15.40 -6.03 -12.48
CA THR A 220 -15.57 -4.56 -12.54
C THR A 220 -14.84 -3.86 -11.38
N CYS A 221 -14.70 -4.53 -10.24
CA CYS A 221 -14.02 -3.99 -9.07
C CYS A 221 -13.42 -5.10 -8.20
N ILE A 222 -12.33 -4.79 -7.51
CA ILE A 222 -11.71 -5.65 -6.50
C ILE A 222 -11.76 -4.94 -5.15
N TYR A 223 -12.24 -5.66 -4.15
CA TYR A 223 -12.27 -5.26 -2.75
C TYR A 223 -11.29 -6.13 -1.98
N LEU A 224 -10.80 -5.63 -0.85
CA LEU A 224 -9.77 -6.31 -0.06
C LEU A 224 -9.93 -6.09 1.44
N THR A 225 -9.51 -7.09 2.20
CA THR A 225 -9.20 -7.03 3.63
C THR A 225 -7.67 -7.11 3.81
N LYS A 226 -7.19 -7.40 5.02
CA LYS A 226 -5.74 -7.59 5.26
C LYS A 226 -5.15 -8.79 4.51
N GLY A 227 -5.93 -9.84 4.25
CA GLY A 227 -5.41 -11.08 3.66
C GLY A 227 -6.29 -11.75 2.61
N ALA A 228 -7.40 -11.14 2.22
CA ALA A 228 -8.27 -11.69 1.20
C ALA A 228 -8.76 -10.63 0.22
N PHE A 229 -9.21 -11.11 -0.93
CA PHE A 229 -9.81 -10.33 -2.00
C PHE A 229 -11.24 -10.80 -2.28
N ALA A 230 -12.06 -9.86 -2.77
CA ALA A 230 -13.38 -10.12 -3.32
C ALA A 230 -13.54 -9.35 -4.63
N ALA A 231 -13.75 -10.06 -5.75
CA ALA A 231 -14.02 -9.47 -7.05
C ALA A 231 -15.54 -9.38 -7.28
N LEU A 232 -16.02 -8.18 -7.62
CA LEU A 232 -17.39 -7.94 -8.08
C LEU A 232 -17.43 -8.01 -9.61
N LYS A 233 -18.29 -8.88 -10.14
CA LYS A 233 -18.49 -9.05 -11.58
C LYS A 233 -19.65 -8.20 -12.10
N SER A 234 -19.68 -7.97 -13.40
CA SER A 234 -20.71 -7.16 -14.09
C SER A 234 -22.13 -7.76 -13.99
N ASP A 235 -22.25 -9.07 -13.78
CA ASP A 235 -23.50 -9.78 -13.53
C ASP A 235 -23.97 -9.70 -12.05
N GLY A 236 -23.23 -8.99 -11.20
CA GLY A 236 -23.51 -8.86 -9.78
C GLY A 236 -23.12 -10.10 -8.96
N SER A 237 -22.36 -11.04 -9.53
CA SER A 237 -21.76 -12.14 -8.78
C SER A 237 -20.46 -11.70 -8.09
N VAL A 238 -20.10 -12.39 -7.00
CA VAL A 238 -18.88 -12.11 -6.22
C VAL A 238 -18.01 -13.36 -6.12
N ILE A 239 -16.72 -13.19 -6.43
CA ILE A 239 -15.69 -14.24 -6.33
C ILE A 239 -14.71 -13.85 -5.23
N THR A 240 -14.43 -14.76 -4.28
CA THR A 240 -13.50 -14.50 -3.16
C THR A 240 -12.32 -15.46 -3.20
N TRP A 241 -11.16 -14.99 -2.73
CA TRP A 241 -9.95 -15.80 -2.56
C TRP A 241 -8.99 -15.17 -1.55
N GLY A 242 -7.95 -15.91 -1.16
CA GLY A 242 -6.99 -15.54 -0.11
C GLY A 242 -7.31 -16.19 1.23
N ASP A 243 -6.84 -15.59 2.32
CA ASP A 243 -6.93 -16.17 3.66
C ASP A 243 -8.41 -16.32 4.10
N PRO A 244 -8.88 -17.55 4.39
CA PRO A 244 -10.23 -17.81 4.90
C PRO A 244 -10.59 -16.97 6.14
N ASN A 245 -9.65 -16.75 7.06
CA ASN A 245 -9.86 -15.99 8.28
C ASN A 245 -10.08 -14.49 8.03
N TYR A 246 -9.67 -13.99 6.85
CA TYR A 246 -9.89 -12.60 6.42
C TYR A 246 -10.98 -12.47 5.35
N GLY A 247 -11.81 -13.51 5.16
CA GLY A 247 -12.93 -13.49 4.21
C GLY A 247 -12.60 -14.03 2.81
N GLY A 248 -11.50 -14.77 2.66
CA GLY A 248 -11.17 -15.48 1.43
C GLY A 248 -12.12 -16.64 1.12
N ASP A 249 -12.73 -17.22 2.15
CA ASP A 249 -13.77 -18.25 2.04
C ASP A 249 -15.16 -17.65 2.26
N SER A 250 -15.99 -17.69 1.21
CA SER A 250 -17.39 -17.27 1.24
C SER A 250 -18.37 -18.44 1.04
N ALA A 251 -17.94 -19.69 1.23
CA ALA A 251 -18.74 -20.89 0.93
C ALA A 251 -20.10 -20.90 1.65
N ALA A 252 -20.13 -20.46 2.91
CA ALA A 252 -21.34 -20.38 3.73
C ALA A 252 -22.42 -19.46 3.14
N VAL A 253 -22.03 -18.45 2.35
CA VAL A 253 -22.95 -17.46 1.74
C VAL A 253 -22.92 -17.50 0.22
N LYS A 254 -22.24 -18.48 -0.39
CA LYS A 254 -21.99 -18.56 -1.84
C LYS A 254 -23.26 -18.41 -2.66
N GLY A 255 -24.36 -19.06 -2.27
CA GLY A 255 -25.64 -18.97 -2.98
C GLY A 255 -26.22 -17.56 -3.03
N SER A 256 -25.94 -16.71 -2.03
CA SER A 256 -26.43 -15.34 -1.98
C SER A 256 -25.57 -14.37 -2.81
N LEU A 257 -24.33 -14.77 -3.12
CA LEU A 257 -23.31 -14.00 -3.87
C LEU A 257 -23.28 -14.32 -5.37
N GLN A 258 -24.25 -15.07 -5.89
CA GLN A 258 -24.29 -15.47 -7.31
C GLN A 258 -24.85 -14.39 -8.24
N SER A 259 -25.57 -13.39 -7.72
CA SER A 259 -26.19 -12.33 -8.50
C SER A 259 -26.60 -11.15 -7.62
N ASP A 260 -26.93 -10.04 -8.29
CA ASP A 260 -27.57 -8.84 -7.74
C ASP A 260 -26.77 -8.11 -6.66
N VAL A 261 -25.49 -8.44 -6.44
CA VAL A 261 -24.61 -7.61 -5.61
C VAL A 261 -24.29 -6.33 -6.38
N THR A 262 -24.50 -5.19 -5.73
CA THR A 262 -24.25 -3.86 -6.33
C THR A 262 -23.01 -3.20 -5.74
N HIS A 263 -22.72 -3.46 -4.47
CA HIS A 263 -21.61 -2.85 -3.75
C HIS A 263 -21.04 -3.82 -2.73
N ILE A 264 -19.72 -3.74 -2.50
CA ILE A 264 -19.03 -4.45 -1.42
C ILE A 264 -18.35 -3.41 -0.52
N TYR A 265 -18.40 -3.66 0.78
CA TYR A 265 -17.67 -2.96 1.82
C TYR A 265 -16.72 -3.94 2.48
N SER A 266 -15.55 -3.47 2.92
CA SER A 266 -14.58 -4.30 3.63
C SER A 266 -14.03 -3.56 4.84
N THR A 267 -13.68 -4.32 5.87
CA THR A 267 -13.02 -3.77 7.06
C THR A 267 -11.56 -3.44 6.70
N ARG A 268 -11.32 -2.19 6.28
CA ARG A 268 -9.97 -1.68 6.07
C ARG A 268 -9.51 -0.91 7.32
N TRP A 269 -8.33 -1.28 7.81
CA TRP A 269 -7.46 -0.45 8.67
C TRP A 269 -8.07 0.04 10.01
N GLY A 270 -8.02 -0.85 11.00
CA GLY A 270 -7.87 -0.51 12.42
C GLY A 270 -6.56 -1.10 12.93
N THR A 271 -5.72 -0.31 13.58
CA THR A 271 -4.46 -0.78 14.17
C THR A 271 -4.74 -1.93 15.16
N MET A 272 -3.89 -2.96 15.09
CA MET A 272 -3.75 -4.07 16.05
C MET A 272 -4.70 -5.28 16.00
N PHE A 273 -5.80 -5.31 15.23
CA PHE A 273 -6.66 -6.51 15.18
C PHE A 273 -6.56 -7.32 13.88
N THR A 274 -6.51 -8.64 14.03
CA THR A 274 -6.34 -9.73 13.05
C THR A 274 -7.61 -10.05 12.24
N SER A 275 -8.58 -9.14 12.18
CA SER A 275 -9.85 -9.38 11.50
C SER A 275 -9.91 -8.87 10.07
N GLY A 276 -10.66 -9.59 9.24
CA GLY A 276 -11.01 -9.23 7.88
C GLY A 276 -12.41 -9.73 7.56
N ALA A 277 -13.33 -8.80 7.34
CA ALA A 277 -14.69 -9.12 6.94
C ALA A 277 -15.13 -8.26 5.75
N PHE A 278 -16.06 -8.81 4.99
CA PHE A 278 -16.74 -8.15 3.89
C PHE A 278 -18.24 -8.08 4.15
N ALA A 279 -18.88 -7.06 3.58
CA ALA A 279 -20.32 -6.91 3.52
C ALA A 279 -20.72 -6.54 2.08
N ALA A 280 -21.61 -7.31 1.47
CA ALA A 280 -22.18 -7.06 0.16
C ALA A 280 -23.61 -6.53 0.29
N VAL A 281 -23.95 -5.49 -0.47
CA VAL A 281 -25.30 -4.94 -0.59
C VAL A 281 -25.91 -5.40 -1.90
N LYS A 282 -27.06 -6.07 -1.82
CA LYS A 282 -27.82 -6.51 -3.00
C LYS A 282 -28.73 -5.41 -3.55
N GLY A 283 -29.20 -5.57 -4.79
CA GLY A 283 -30.12 -4.64 -5.44
C GLY A 283 -31.48 -4.47 -4.73
N ASP A 284 -31.90 -5.45 -3.93
CA ASP A 284 -33.09 -5.37 -3.08
C ASP A 284 -32.84 -4.69 -1.71
N GLY A 285 -31.61 -4.25 -1.45
CA GLY A 285 -31.19 -3.62 -0.19
C GLY A 285 -30.79 -4.60 0.91
N SER A 286 -30.86 -5.92 0.69
CA SER A 286 -30.37 -6.91 1.65
C SER A 286 -28.83 -6.88 1.76
N VAL A 287 -28.33 -7.28 2.93
CA VAL A 287 -26.88 -7.29 3.24
C VAL A 287 -26.43 -8.71 3.54
N ILE A 288 -25.34 -9.12 2.89
CA ILE A 288 -24.67 -10.40 3.11
C ILE A 288 -23.29 -10.11 3.70
N THR A 289 -22.92 -10.77 4.79
CA THR A 289 -21.59 -10.60 5.41
C THR A 289 -20.84 -11.92 5.47
N TRP A 290 -19.51 -11.87 5.30
CA TRP A 290 -18.63 -13.03 5.47
C TRP A 290 -17.23 -12.61 5.93
N GLY A 291 -16.39 -13.58 6.28
CA GLY A 291 -15.12 -13.37 6.96
C GLY A 291 -15.27 -13.22 8.47
N ASN A 292 -14.15 -13.03 9.17
CA ASN A 292 -14.14 -12.92 10.62
C ASN A 292 -13.90 -11.47 11.06
N PRO A 293 -14.91 -10.77 11.61
CA PRO A 293 -14.73 -9.42 12.14
C PRO A 293 -14.07 -9.39 13.53
N ALA A 294 -14.05 -10.50 14.27
CA ALA A 294 -13.38 -10.64 15.56
C ALA A 294 -12.00 -11.26 15.34
N GLY A 295 -10.93 -10.50 15.61
CA GLY A 295 -9.61 -11.13 15.73
C GLY A 295 -9.64 -12.02 16.97
N ASP A 296 -9.40 -13.32 16.81
CA ASP A 296 -9.19 -14.22 17.95
C ASP A 296 -7.95 -13.80 18.77
#